data_AF-A0AAV6ADJ6-F1
#
_entry.id   AF-A0AAV6ADJ6-F1
#
_cell.length_a   1.000
_cell.length_b   1.000
_cell.length_c   1.000
_cell.angle_alpha   90.00
_cell.angle_beta   90.00
_cell.angle_gamma   90.00
#
_symmetry.space_group_name_H-M   'P 1'
#
loop_
_entity.id
_entity.type
_entity.pdbx_description
1 polymer ?
#
loop_
_entity_poly.entity_id
_entity_poly.type
_entity_poly.pdbx_seq_one_letter_code
_entity_poly.pdbx_strand_id
1 'polypeptide(L)' 'YANQNVAAERDGLVPIGRVATAEDMADVVAFLLGPDARYINGHDLVVDGGVTGNFLGRLPGIGQITRS' A
#
# COMPACT_ATOMS: atom_id res chain seq x y z
N TYR A 1 -17.36 -5.79 5.27
CA TYR A 1 -17.89 -6.49 4.07
C TYR A 1 -18.96 -7.47 4.49
N ALA A 2 -20.03 -7.63 3.71
CA ALA A 2 -21.06 -8.64 3.98
C ALA A 2 -20.55 -10.08 3.77
N ASN A 3 -19.43 -10.27 3.05
CA ASN A 3 -18.80 -11.55 2.78
C ASN A 3 -17.32 -11.52 3.25
N GLN A 4 -16.96 -12.43 4.15
CA GLN A 4 -15.59 -12.52 4.71
C GLN A 4 -14.57 -13.10 3.71
N ASN A 5 -14.99 -13.98 2.82
CA ASN A 5 -14.10 -14.57 1.81
C ASN A 5 -13.59 -13.50 0.85
N VAL A 6 -14.49 -12.62 0.40
CA VAL A 6 -14.13 -11.49 -0.47
C VAL A 6 -13.19 -10.51 0.23
N ALA A 7 -13.32 -10.33 1.55
CA ALA A 7 -12.40 -9.49 2.32
C ALA A 7 -10.99 -10.11 2.35
N ALA A 8 -10.88 -11.40 2.69
CA ALA A 8 -9.62 -12.12 2.74
C ALA A 8 -8.91 -12.18 1.37
N GLU A 9 -9.66 -12.39 0.29
CA GLU A 9 -9.12 -12.35 -1.07
C GLU A 9 -8.49 -10.98 -1.38
N ARG A 10 -9.15 -9.88 -1.00
CA ARG A 10 -8.63 -8.52 -1.20
C ARG A 10 -7.39 -8.24 -0.35
N ASP A 11 -7.37 -8.71 0.89
CA ASP A 11 -6.20 -8.58 1.76
C ASP A 11 -4.98 -9.25 1.13
N GLY A 12 -5.14 -10.43 0.53
CA GLY A 12 -4.09 -11.12 -0.23
C GLY A 12 -3.62 -10.37 -1.49
N LEU A 13 -4.44 -9.45 -2.03
CA LEU A 13 -4.06 -8.57 -3.13
C LEU A 13 -3.26 -7.35 -2.70
N VAL A 14 -3.04 -7.11 -1.41
CA VAL A 14 -2.16 -6.04 -0.93
C VAL A 14 -0.83 -6.63 -0.46
N PRO A 15 0.33 -6.12 -0.90
CA PRO A 15 1.63 -6.69 -0.49
C PRO A 15 1.88 -6.67 1.03
N ILE A 16 1.39 -5.64 1.73
CA ILE A 16 1.45 -5.59 3.20
C ILE A 16 0.46 -6.56 3.89
N GLY A 17 -0.37 -7.27 3.13
CA GLY A 17 -1.24 -8.34 3.61
C GLY A 17 -2.59 -7.88 4.17
N ARG A 18 -2.96 -6.62 3.99
CA ARG A 18 -4.30 -6.10 4.36
C ARG A 18 -4.69 -4.90 3.52
N VAL A 19 -5.99 -4.72 3.30
CA VAL A 19 -6.54 -3.48 2.77
C VAL A 19 -6.35 -2.35 3.79
N ALA A 20 -6.06 -1.15 3.29
CA ALA A 20 -5.95 0.04 4.12
C ALA A 20 -7.30 0.37 4.80
N THR A 21 -7.23 0.88 6.03
CA THR A 21 -8.37 1.43 6.75
C THR A 21 -8.44 2.94 6.57
N ALA A 22 -9.50 3.57 7.12
CA ALA A 22 -9.61 5.02 7.11
C ALA A 22 -8.48 5.67 7.94
N GLU A 23 -8.06 5.00 9.02
CA GLU A 23 -7.00 5.44 9.92
C GLU A 23 -5.65 5.51 9.22
N ASP A 24 -5.32 4.55 8.33
CA ASP A 24 -4.07 4.61 7.55
C ASP A 24 -3.98 5.88 6.69
N MET A 25 -5.11 6.32 6.13
CA MET A 25 -5.16 7.56 5.36
C MET A 25 -5.07 8.79 6.27
N ALA A 26 -5.78 8.75 7.41
CA ALA A 26 -5.77 9.83 8.38
C ALA A 26 -4.36 10.08 8.94
N ASP A 27 -3.60 9.03 9.22
CA ASP A 27 -2.23 9.13 9.73
C ASP A 27 -1.29 9.78 8.72
N VAL A 28 -1.39 9.42 7.43
CA VAL A 28 -0.58 10.05 6.38
C VAL A 28 -0.99 11.51 6.16
N VAL A 29 -2.29 11.82 6.19
CA VAL A 29 -2.77 13.20 6.11
C VAL A 29 -2.27 14.01 7.31
N ALA A 30 -2.31 13.46 8.52
CA ALA A 30 -1.79 14.11 9.71
C ALA A 30 -0.29 14.40 9.60
N PHE A 31 0.50 13.45 9.07
CA PHE A 31 1.91 13.69 8.75
C PHE A 31 2.11 14.84 7.75
N LEU A 32 1.34 14.85 6.66
CA LEU A 32 1.44 15.90 5.63
C LEU A 32 1.02 17.29 6.12
N LEU A 33 0.15 17.35 7.14
CA LEU A 33 -0.21 18.60 7.82
C LEU A 33 0.81 19.01 8.91
N GLY A 34 1.77 18.13 9.23
CA GLY A 34 2.76 18.32 10.27
C GLY A 34 3.96 19.18 9.84
N PRO A 35 4.79 19.63 10.82
CA PRO A 35 5.95 20.48 10.57
C PRO A 35 7.06 19.80 9.74
N ASP A 36 7.08 18.48 9.73
CA ASP A 36 8.06 17.67 8.99
C ASP A 36 7.78 17.68 7.48
N ALA A 37 6.55 17.95 7.06
CA ALA A 37 6.14 18.01 5.66
C ALA A 37 6.21 19.44 5.06
N ARG A 38 6.77 20.43 5.78
CA ARG A 38 6.71 21.87 5.42
C ARG A 38 7.26 22.27 4.04
N TYR A 39 8.01 21.38 3.38
CA TYR A 39 8.57 21.61 2.04
C TYR A 39 8.07 20.59 1.00
N ILE A 40 7.11 19.75 1.37
CA ILE A 40 6.48 18.78 0.48
C ILE A 40 5.27 19.45 -0.16
N ASN A 41 5.34 19.69 -1.46
CA ASN A 41 4.25 20.26 -2.26
C ASN A 41 4.31 19.72 -3.68
N GLY A 42 3.16 19.70 -4.38
CA GLY A 42 3.08 19.28 -5.77
C GLY A 42 3.43 17.80 -6.02
N HIS A 43 3.31 16.94 -5.00
CA HIS A 43 3.67 15.52 -5.09
C HIS A 43 2.46 14.63 -4.83
N ASP A 44 2.34 13.57 -5.64
CA ASP A 44 1.38 12.49 -5.44
C ASP A 44 2.02 11.40 -4.55
N LEU A 45 1.65 11.37 -3.27
CA LEU A 45 2.11 10.34 -2.35
C LEU A 45 1.21 9.09 -2.44
N VAL A 46 1.76 7.99 -2.96
CA VAL A 46 1.04 6.72 -3.07
C VAL A 46 1.00 6.00 -1.72
N VAL A 47 -0.21 5.76 -1.20
CA VAL A 47 -0.46 5.07 0.08
C VAL A 47 -1.37 3.86 -0.15
N ASP A 48 -0.80 2.76 -0.61
CA ASP A 48 -1.59 1.62 -1.09
C ASP A 48 -1.08 0.24 -0.61
N GLY A 49 -0.20 0.23 0.39
CA GLY A 49 0.40 -1.00 0.90
C GLY A 49 1.27 -1.74 -0.13
N GLY A 50 1.70 -1.06 -1.21
CA GLY A 50 2.61 -1.57 -2.24
C GLY A 50 1.95 -2.02 -3.55
N VAL A 51 0.65 -1.76 -3.74
CA VAL A 51 -0.11 -2.31 -4.89
C VAL A 51 0.39 -1.78 -6.24
N THR A 52 0.61 -0.47 -6.37
CA THR A 52 0.88 0.23 -7.63
C THR A 52 2.22 -0.16 -8.26
N GLY A 53 3.20 -0.59 -7.45
CA GLY A 53 4.54 -0.99 -7.92
C GLY A 53 4.79 -2.50 -8.01
N ASN A 54 3.90 -3.33 -7.47
CA ASN A 54 4.18 -4.77 -7.28
C ASN A 54 3.74 -5.67 -8.45
N PHE A 55 3.54 -5.12 -9.64
CA PHE A 55 3.15 -5.93 -10.80
C PHE A 55 4.24 -6.95 -11.17
N LEU A 56 5.51 -6.52 -11.22
CA LEU A 56 6.63 -7.39 -11.60
C LEU A 56 6.87 -8.52 -10.57
N GLY A 57 6.67 -8.24 -9.28
CA GLY A 57 6.81 -9.24 -8.21
C GLY A 57 5.71 -10.31 -8.20
N ARG A 58 4.59 -10.05 -8.89
CA ARG A 58 3.47 -10.99 -9.02
C ARG A 58 3.52 -11.83 -10.30
N LEU A 59 4.40 -11.49 -11.24
CA LEU A 59 4.57 -12.29 -12.44
C LEU A 59 5.27 -13.62 -12.11
N PRO A 60 4.74 -14.75 -12.59
CA PRO A 60 5.39 -16.04 -12.39
C PRO A 60 6.82 -16.05 -12.92
N GLY A 61 7.78 -16.53 -12.13
CA GLY A 61 9.18 -16.72 -12.53
C GLY A 61 10.15 -15.55 -12.28
N ILE A 62 9.66 -14.36 -11.91
CA ILE A 62 10.53 -13.17 -11.70
C ILE A 62 10.79 -12.88 -10.21
N GLY A 63 9.83 -13.19 -9.33
CA GLY A 63 9.97 -13.00 -7.88
C GLY A 63 10.93 -13.97 -7.17
N GLN A 64 11.48 -14.97 -7.87
CA GLN A 64 12.42 -15.96 -7.32
C GLN A 64 13.90 -15.67 -7.63
N ILE A 65 14.24 -14.51 -8.22
CA ILE A 65 15.64 -14.11 -8.35
C ILE A 65 16.13 -13.74 -6.94
N THR A 66 16.70 -14.74 -6.28
CA THR A 66 17.29 -14.70 -4.94
C THR A 66 18.21 -13.48 -4.83
N ARG A 67 17.89 -12.55 -3.91
CA ARG A 67 18.90 -11.58 -3.45
C ARG A 67 19.98 -12.38 -2.71
N SER A 68 21.15 -12.49 -3.33
CA SER A 68 22.40 -12.88 -2.67
C SER A 68 22.83 -11.84 -1.66
#